data_AF-A0A831RS91-F1
#
_entry.id   AF-A0A831RS91-F1
#
_cell.length_a   1.000
_cell.length_b   1.000
_cell.length_c   1.000
_cell.angle_alpha   90.00
_cell.angle_beta   90.00
_cell.angle_gamma   90.00
#
_symmetry.space_group_name_H-M   'P 1'
#
loop_
_entity.id
_entity.type
_entity.pdbx_description
1 polymer ?
#
loop_
_entity_poly.entity_id
_entity_poly.type
_entity_poly.pdbx_seq_one_letter_code
_entity_poly.pdbx_strand_id
1 'polypeptide(L)'
;MKNNPFLGATHVLTGLRLLLRPGLKRYLLIPLLINILVFGLIGWAGYSQFDQVLARFLPESGWLSYFRWLLWPLFALSFLMVVFYTFTVVANLLAAPFNSRLSARVEELLTGARPPEGDGSIAAEILPALLMELRKLFYFLLRAIPLLILFLIPVVNVAAPFLWFA
;
A
#
# COMPACT_ATOMS: atom_id res chain seq x y z
N MET A 1 -28.50 -14.17 -7.61
CA MET A 1 -27.94 -13.34 -6.51
C MET A 1 -28.35 -11.90 -6.79
N LYS A 2 -29.23 -11.30 -5.99
CA LYS A 2 -29.67 -9.90 -6.18
C LYS A 2 -28.62 -8.99 -5.54
N ASN A 3 -27.96 -8.16 -6.34
CA ASN A 3 -26.96 -7.18 -5.91
C ASN A 3 -27.62 -6.12 -5.02
N ASN A 4 -27.73 -6.40 -3.72
CA ASN A 4 -28.21 -5.46 -2.73
C ASN A 4 -27.00 -4.91 -1.94
N PRO A 5 -26.68 -3.61 -2.02
CA PRO A 5 -25.51 -3.03 -1.36
C PRO A 5 -25.50 -3.28 0.16
N PHE A 6 -26.68 -3.40 0.78
CA PHE A 6 -26.83 -3.75 2.19
C PHE A 6 -26.35 -5.17 2.52
N LEU A 7 -26.48 -6.14 1.60
CA LEU A 7 -25.91 -7.48 1.76
C LEU A 7 -24.37 -7.44 1.70
N GLY A 8 -23.80 -6.60 0.83
CA GLY A 8 -22.35 -6.36 0.75
C GLY A 8 -21.76 -5.89 2.09
N ALA A 9 -22.40 -4.93 2.75
CA ALA A 9 -21.97 -4.44 4.06
C ALA A 9 -21.99 -5.53 5.15
N THR A 10 -22.99 -6.42 5.13
CA THR A 10 -23.06 -7.54 6.09
C THR A 10 -21.94 -8.56 5.92
N HIS A 11 -21.41 -8.74 4.70
CA HIS A 11 -20.26 -9.61 4.47
C HIS A 11 -18.97 -9.07 5.09
N VAL A 12 -18.76 -7.75 5.12
CA VAL A 12 -17.60 -7.13 5.77
C VAL A 12 -17.61 -7.40 7.28
N LEU A 13 -18.77 -7.19 7.93
CA LEU A 13 -18.92 -7.46 9.36
C LEU A 13 -18.77 -8.94 9.70
N THR A 14 -19.28 -9.82 8.83
CA THR A 14 -19.15 -11.28 8.97
C THR A 14 -17.69 -11.72 8.82
N GLY A 15 -16.98 -11.17 7.83
CA GLY A 15 -15.54 -11.39 7.62
C GLY A 15 -14.73 -10.97 8.84
N LEU A 16 -14.99 -9.78 9.40
CA LEU A 16 -14.30 -9.29 10.60
C LEU A 16 -14.48 -10.24 11.80
N ARG A 17 -15.69 -10.77 12.01
CA ARG A 17 -15.95 -11.78 13.06
C ARG A 17 -15.22 -13.10 12.81
N LEU A 18 -15.08 -13.51 11.54
CA LEU A 18 -14.33 -14.70 11.15
C LEU A 18 -12.84 -14.57 11.47
N LEU A 19 -12.24 -13.39 11.25
CA LEU A 19 -10.83 -13.13 11.53
C LEU A 19 -10.45 -13.34 13.01
N LEU A 20 -11.41 -13.18 13.92
CA LEU A 20 -11.21 -13.35 15.36
C LEU A 20 -11.25 -14.82 15.81
N ARG A 21 -11.57 -15.78 14.93
CA ARG A 21 -11.60 -17.21 15.30
C ARG A 21 -10.19 -17.77 15.55
N PRO A 22 -10.01 -18.64 16.56
CA PRO A 22 -8.75 -19.35 16.76
C PRO A 22 -8.40 -20.16 15.51
N GLY A 23 -7.19 -20.00 14.99
CA GLY A 23 -6.73 -20.57 13.70
C GLY A 23 -6.46 -19.52 12.62
N LEU A 24 -7.30 -18.46 12.53
CA LEU A 24 -7.10 -17.37 11.57
C LEU A 24 -6.25 -16.22 12.13
N LYS A 25 -6.22 -16.04 13.46
CA LYS A 25 -5.49 -14.96 14.13
C LYS A 25 -4.02 -14.83 13.72
N ARG A 26 -3.32 -15.94 13.46
CA ARG A 26 -1.91 -15.91 13.02
C ARG A 26 -1.71 -15.20 11.68
N TYR A 27 -2.66 -15.38 10.75
CA TYR A 27 -2.61 -14.76 9.41
C TYR A 27 -2.93 -13.26 9.44
N LEU A 28 -3.52 -12.78 10.55
CA LEU A 28 -3.74 -11.35 10.81
C LEU A 28 -2.55 -10.74 11.58
N LEU A 29 -2.11 -11.40 12.65
CA LEU A 29 -1.12 -10.87 13.58
C LEU A 29 0.28 -10.80 12.97
N ILE A 30 0.68 -11.77 12.15
CA ILE A 30 2.02 -11.78 11.55
C ILE A 30 2.21 -10.57 10.59
N PRO A 31 1.34 -10.31 9.60
CA PRO A 31 1.43 -9.10 8.77
C PRO A 31 1.40 -7.81 9.59
N LEU A 32 0.55 -7.76 10.62
CA LEU A 32 0.43 -6.59 11.48
C LEU A 32 1.75 -6.29 12.21
N LEU A 33 2.37 -7.32 12.80
CA LEU A 33 3.66 -7.18 13.48
C LEU A 33 4.76 -6.76 12.52
N ILE A 34 4.81 -7.37 11.33
CA ILE A 34 5.75 -6.98 10.27
C ILE A 34 5.53 -5.50 9.90
N ASN A 35 4.29 -5.06 9.71
CA ASN A 35 3.98 -3.68 9.39
C ASN A 35 4.38 -2.72 10.51
N ILE A 36 4.17 -3.07 11.78
CA ILE A 36 4.60 -2.24 12.92
C ILE A 36 6.13 -2.12 12.93
N LEU A 37 6.86 -3.22 12.72
CA LEU A 37 8.33 -3.21 12.66
C LEU A 37 8.85 -2.38 11.50
N VAL A 38 8.29 -2.57 10.30
CA VAL A 38 8.68 -1.83 9.10
C VAL A 38 8.34 -0.34 9.23
N PHE A 39 7.15 0.00 9.75
CA PHE A 39 6.77 1.37 10.01
C PHE A 39 7.71 2.05 11.00
N GLY A 40 8.04 1.35 12.11
CA GLY A 40 9.00 1.83 13.09
C GLY A 40 10.38 2.07 12.49
N LEU A 41 10.88 1.12 11.69
CA LEU A 41 12.19 1.21 11.04
C LEU A 41 12.24 2.35 10.01
N ILE A 42 11.25 2.45 9.12
CA ILE A 42 11.16 3.50 8.11
C ILE A 42 10.97 4.86 8.77
N GLY A 43 10.13 4.95 9.80
CA GLY A 43 9.90 6.19 10.54
C GLY A 43 11.17 6.66 11.26
N TRP A 44 11.89 5.74 11.91
CA TRP A 44 13.17 6.04 12.55
C TRP A 44 14.25 6.46 11.53
N ALA A 45 14.36 5.76 10.41
CA ALA A 45 15.27 6.11 9.33
C ALA A 45 14.89 7.48 8.72
N GLY A 46 13.60 7.72 8.49
CA GLY A 46 13.11 8.98 7.95
C GLY A 46 13.40 10.16 8.88
N TYR A 47 13.14 10.00 10.18
CA TYR A 47 13.45 11.02 11.19
C TYR A 47 14.95 11.29 11.28
N SER A 48 15.79 10.24 11.39
CA SER A 48 17.25 10.40 11.52
C SER A 48 17.92 11.00 10.29
N GLN A 49 17.35 10.81 9.10
CA GLN A 49 17.86 11.36 7.85
C GLN A 49 17.25 12.72 7.48
N PHE A 50 16.17 13.14 8.13
CA PHE A 50 15.39 14.31 7.72
C PHE A 50 16.25 15.56 7.55
N ASP A 51 17.02 15.93 8.58
CA ASP A 51 17.83 17.15 8.55
C ASP A 51 18.93 17.10 7.49
N GLN A 52 19.56 15.93 7.28
CA GLN A 52 20.60 15.76 6.27
C GLN A 52 20.03 15.88 4.85
N VAL A 53 18.87 15.25 4.61
CA VAL A 53 18.18 15.33 3.32
C VAL A 53 17.69 16.76 3.09
N LEU A 54 17.09 17.39 4.11
CA LEU A 54 16.66 18.80 4.07
C LEU A 54 17.84 19.73 3.75
N ALA A 55 18.98 19.59 4.42
CA ALA A 55 20.15 20.43 4.17
C ALA A 55 20.72 20.26 2.75
N ARG A 56 20.57 19.07 2.15
CA ARG A 56 20.98 18.78 0.77
C ARG A 56 20.09 19.46 -0.27
N PHE A 57 18.77 19.51 -0.03
CA PHE A 57 17.81 20.14 -0.95
C PHE A 57 17.56 21.63 -0.66
N LEU A 58 17.77 22.06 0.58
CA LEU A 58 17.52 23.42 1.05
C LEU A 58 18.71 23.92 1.90
N PRO A 59 19.88 24.16 1.26
CA PRO A 59 21.07 24.63 1.95
C PRO A 59 20.85 26.00 2.59
N GLU A 60 21.50 26.21 3.74
CA GLU A 60 21.35 27.46 4.52
C GLU A 60 22.08 28.65 3.91
N SER A 61 23.04 28.40 3.02
CA SER A 61 23.79 29.44 2.33
C SER A 61 23.11 29.83 1.00
N GLY A 62 22.95 31.15 0.79
CA GLY A 62 22.44 31.73 -0.46
C GLY A 62 21.03 32.32 -0.34
N TRP A 63 20.49 32.75 -1.49
CA TRP A 63 19.21 33.47 -1.60
C TRP A 63 18.00 32.61 -1.22
N LEU A 64 18.12 31.28 -1.28
CA LEU A 64 17.08 30.33 -0.87
C LEU A 64 16.76 30.40 0.63
N SER A 65 17.71 30.85 1.45
CA SER A 65 17.55 31.00 2.91
C SER A 65 16.37 31.92 3.27
N TYR A 66 16.10 32.95 2.46
CA TYR A 66 14.96 33.85 2.64
C TYR A 66 13.60 33.14 2.54
N PHE A 67 13.50 32.12 1.66
CA PHE A 67 12.28 31.35 1.46
C PHE A 67 12.18 30.12 2.37
N ARG A 68 13.15 29.90 3.26
CA ARG A 68 13.24 28.68 4.07
C ARG A 68 12.06 28.49 4.99
N TRP A 69 11.48 29.57 5.52
CA TRP A 69 10.27 29.51 6.35
C TRP A 69 9.06 28.90 5.63
N LEU A 70 8.99 29.03 4.29
CA LEU A 70 7.93 28.48 3.44
C LEU A 70 8.32 27.11 2.86
N LEU A 71 9.57 26.96 2.42
CA LEU A 71 10.06 25.73 1.81
C LEU A 71 10.22 24.60 2.83
N TRP A 72 10.53 24.91 4.09
CA TRP A 72 10.65 23.91 5.16
C TRP A 72 9.36 23.11 5.39
N PRO A 73 8.17 23.73 5.64
CA PRO A 73 6.95 22.97 5.86
C PRO A 73 6.49 22.22 4.60
N LEU A 74 6.71 22.78 3.41
CA LEU A 74 6.43 22.09 2.15
C LEU A 74 7.32 20.86 1.96
N PHE A 75 8.60 20.98 2.29
CA PHE A 75 9.54 19.87 2.27
C PHE A 75 9.18 18.81 3.30
N ALA A 76 8.87 19.20 4.53
CA ALA A 76 8.42 18.29 5.58
C ALA A 76 7.17 17.52 5.16
N LEU A 77 6.19 18.19 4.57
CA LEU A 77 4.98 17.55 4.05
C LEU A 77 5.30 16.58 2.91
N SER A 78 6.11 17.00 1.94
CA SER A 78 6.51 16.17 0.80
C SER A 78 7.30 14.94 1.26
N PHE A 79 8.24 15.11 2.19
CA PHE A 79 9.01 14.04 2.78
C PHE A 79 8.11 13.05 3.53
N LEU A 80 7.17 13.56 4.32
CA LEU A 80 6.18 12.74 5.01
C LEU A 80 5.33 11.94 4.01
N MET A 81 4.90 12.54 2.90
CA MET A 81 4.18 11.83 1.85
C MET A 81 5.03 10.72 1.24
N VAL A 82 6.30 11.00 0.88
CA VAL A 82 7.21 9.99 0.33
C VAL A 82 7.39 8.82 1.29
N VAL A 83 7.63 9.10 2.57
CA VAL A 83 7.76 8.09 3.62
C VAL A 83 6.47 7.27 3.75
N PHE A 84 5.31 7.93 3.81
CA PHE A 84 4.01 7.30 3.97
C PHE A 84 3.65 6.40 2.78
N TYR A 85 3.84 6.87 1.54
CA TYR A 85 3.56 6.06 0.35
C TYR A 85 4.56 4.92 0.18
N THR A 86 5.84 5.13 0.49
CA THR A 86 6.85 4.06 0.49
C THR A 86 6.47 2.98 1.49
N PHE A 87 6.13 3.36 2.72
CA PHE A 87 5.60 2.43 3.72
C PHE A 87 4.37 1.70 3.21
N THR A 88 3.39 2.40 2.62
CA THR A 88 2.16 1.79 2.08
C THR A 88 2.47 0.72 1.04
N VAL A 89 3.36 1.00 0.10
CA VAL A 89 3.79 0.03 -0.92
C VAL A 89 4.44 -1.17 -0.26
N VAL A 90 5.42 -0.96 0.62
CA VAL A 90 6.12 -2.04 1.32
C VAL A 90 5.17 -2.88 2.17
N ALA A 91 4.27 -2.25 2.92
CA ALA A 91 3.29 -2.92 3.78
C ALA A 91 2.32 -3.80 2.97
N ASN A 92 1.77 -3.27 1.87
CA ASN A 92 0.90 -4.04 0.98
C ASN A 92 1.63 -5.22 0.35
N LEU A 93 2.87 -4.98 -0.07
CA LEU A 93 3.72 -5.96 -0.71
C LEU A 93 4.06 -7.11 0.27
N LEU A 94 4.38 -6.80 1.53
CA LEU A 94 4.63 -7.79 2.59
C LEU A 94 3.36 -8.51 3.05
N ALA A 95 2.19 -7.85 3.01
CA ALA A 95 0.90 -8.44 3.39
C ALA A 95 0.32 -9.37 2.32
N ALA A 96 0.65 -9.17 1.03
CA ALA A 96 0.13 -9.94 -0.10
C ALA A 96 0.12 -11.47 0.09
N PRO A 97 1.23 -12.14 0.48
CA PRO A 97 1.23 -13.60 0.66
C PRO A 97 0.29 -14.06 1.80
N PHE A 98 0.16 -13.26 2.86
CA PHE A 98 -0.73 -13.59 3.97
C PHE A 98 -2.19 -13.39 3.62
N ASN A 99 -2.52 -12.37 2.82
CA ASN A 99 -3.88 -12.16 2.32
C ASN A 99 -4.36 -13.35 1.46
N SER A 100 -3.48 -13.92 0.63
CA SER A 100 -3.77 -15.12 -0.17
C SER A 100 -4.08 -16.33 0.72
N ARG A 101 -3.19 -16.63 1.68
CA ARG A 101 -3.36 -17.76 2.61
C ARG A 101 -4.57 -17.60 3.53
N LEU A 102 -4.84 -16.38 3.98
CA LEU A 102 -6.01 -16.04 4.79
C LEU A 102 -7.30 -16.34 4.00
N SER A 103 -7.37 -15.91 2.74
CA SER A 103 -8.51 -16.18 1.87
C SER A 103 -8.75 -17.68 1.70
N ALA A 104 -7.70 -18.45 1.42
CA ALA A 104 -7.80 -19.91 1.27
C ALA A 104 -8.31 -20.60 2.55
N ARG A 105 -7.82 -20.19 3.73
CA ARG A 105 -8.29 -20.75 5.01
C ARG A 105 -9.71 -20.33 5.35
N VAL A 106 -10.13 -19.12 4.99
CA VAL A 106 -11.52 -18.68 5.12
C VAL A 106 -12.43 -19.50 4.20
N GLU A 107 -12.01 -19.80 2.98
CA GLU A 107 -12.76 -20.65 2.04
C GLU A 107 -12.88 -22.10 2.56
N GLU A 108 -11.79 -22.68 3.08
CA GLU A 108 -11.82 -24.01 3.71
C GLU A 108 -12.80 -24.05 4.89
N LEU A 109 -12.81 -23.01 5.73
CA LEU A 109 -13.72 -22.88 6.87
C LEU A 109 -15.20 -22.76 6.46
N LEU A 110 -15.49 -22.18 5.30
CA LEU A 110 -16.87 -21.93 4.84
C LEU A 110 -17.41 -23.07 3.97
N THR A 111 -16.56 -23.70 3.17
CA THR A 111 -16.95 -24.74 2.20
C THR A 111 -16.67 -26.16 2.70
N GLY A 112 -15.76 -26.32 3.67
CA GLY A 112 -15.26 -27.63 4.12
C GLY A 112 -14.33 -28.32 3.11
N ALA A 113 -14.10 -27.73 1.94
CA ALA A 113 -13.18 -28.24 0.94
C ALA A 113 -11.82 -27.56 1.08
N ARG A 114 -10.73 -28.34 1.04
CA ARG A 114 -9.39 -27.77 0.99
C ARG A 114 -9.17 -27.16 -0.40
N PRO A 115 -8.91 -25.85 -0.51
CA PRO A 115 -8.44 -25.27 -1.76
C PRO A 115 -7.14 -25.98 -2.18
N PRO A 116 -6.81 -26.05 -3.48
CA PRO A 116 -5.53 -26.59 -3.92
C PRO A 116 -4.41 -25.80 -3.24
N GLU A 117 -3.82 -26.38 -2.19
CA GLU A 117 -2.77 -25.73 -1.41
C GLU A 117 -1.56 -25.50 -2.32
N GLY A 118 -1.02 -24.28 -2.29
CA GLY A 118 0.42 -24.11 -2.48
C GLY A 118 1.10 -24.84 -1.33
N ASP A 119 1.59 -26.05 -1.59
CA ASP A 119 2.26 -26.93 -0.62
C ASP A 119 3.64 -26.39 -0.18
N GLY A 120 3.97 -25.17 -0.60
CA GLY A 120 5.22 -24.49 -0.28
C GLY A 120 5.23 -23.87 1.11
N SER A 121 6.43 -23.68 1.66
CA SER A 121 6.65 -22.78 2.80
C SER A 121 6.16 -21.36 2.45
N ILE A 122 5.66 -20.61 3.44
CA ILE A 122 5.30 -19.19 3.26
C ILE A 122 6.44 -18.42 2.60
N ALA A 123 7.69 -18.73 2.99
CA ALA A 123 8.87 -18.11 2.40
C ALA A 123 9.03 -18.36 0.88
N ALA A 124 8.61 -19.53 0.39
CA ALA A 124 8.65 -19.88 -1.02
C ALA A 124 7.56 -19.17 -1.84
N GLU A 125 6.46 -18.76 -1.20
CA GLU A 125 5.36 -18.03 -1.82
C GLU A 125 5.53 -16.51 -1.78
N ILE A 126 6.38 -16.00 -0.88
CA ILE A 126 6.68 -14.57 -0.80
C ILE A 126 7.18 -14.08 -2.16
N LEU A 127 8.27 -14.63 -2.68
CA LEU A 127 8.89 -14.07 -3.90
C LEU A 127 7.96 -14.05 -5.13
N PRO A 128 7.23 -15.14 -5.48
CA PRO A 128 6.25 -15.11 -6.55
C PRO A 128 5.10 -14.11 -6.29
N ALA A 129 4.58 -14.02 -5.06
CA ALA A 129 3.53 -13.07 -4.71
C ALA A 129 3.99 -11.62 -4.85
N LEU A 130 5.22 -11.32 -4.39
CA LEU A 130 5.86 -10.02 -4.53
C LEU A 130 5.99 -9.63 -6.01
N LEU A 131 6.47 -10.55 -6.85
CA LEU A 131 6.62 -10.32 -8.30
C LEU A 131 5.27 -10.08 -8.98
N MET A 132 4.21 -10.76 -8.56
CA MET A 132 2.86 -10.53 -9.06
C MET A 132 2.37 -9.13 -8.69
N GLU A 133 2.61 -8.69 -7.45
CA GLU A 133 2.20 -7.36 -7.00
C GLU A 133 3.01 -6.25 -7.70
N LEU A 134 4.31 -6.46 -7.91
CA LEU A 134 5.14 -5.56 -8.73
C LEU A 134 4.66 -5.47 -10.17
N ARG A 135 4.19 -6.58 -10.77
CA ARG A 135 3.57 -6.55 -12.10
C ARG A 135 2.27 -5.74 -12.12
N LYS A 136 1.43 -5.86 -11.10
CA LYS A 136 0.21 -5.03 -10.96
C LYS A 136 0.57 -3.56 -10.81
N LEU A 137 1.57 -3.24 -9.99
CA LEU A 137 2.06 -1.88 -9.81
C LEU A 137 2.61 -1.31 -11.11
N PHE A 138 3.39 -2.10 -11.86
CA PHE A 138 3.91 -1.70 -13.16
C PHE A 138 2.78 -1.47 -14.18
N TYR A 139 1.81 -2.37 -14.25
CA TYR A 139 0.63 -2.22 -15.10
C TYR A 139 -0.17 -0.95 -14.73
N PHE A 140 -0.36 -0.71 -13.44
CA PHE A 140 -1.00 0.50 -12.94
C PHE A 140 -0.23 1.76 -13.35
N LEU A 141 1.10 1.79 -13.13
CA LEU A 141 1.95 2.91 -13.53
C LEU A 141 1.92 3.16 -15.04
N LEU A 142 1.96 2.10 -15.84
CA LEU A 142 1.92 2.19 -17.30
C LEU A 142 0.62 2.84 -17.79
N ARG A 143 -0.52 2.60 -17.11
CA ARG A 143 -1.81 3.25 -17.41
C ARG A 143 -1.95 4.63 -16.78
N ALA A 144 -1.41 4.82 -15.57
CA ALA A 144 -1.53 6.06 -14.82
C ALA A 144 -0.66 7.18 -15.39
N ILE A 145 0.58 6.90 -15.83
CA ILE A 145 1.51 7.93 -16.33
C ILE A 145 0.95 8.72 -17.52
N PRO A 146 0.41 8.09 -18.59
CA PRO A 146 -0.19 8.82 -19.70
C PRO A 146 -1.37 9.71 -19.25
N LEU A 147 -2.20 9.23 -18.33
CA LEU A 147 -3.32 10.00 -17.77
C LEU A 147 -2.82 11.18 -16.94
N LEU A 148 -1.72 10.99 -16.20
CA LEU A 148 -1.07 12.05 -15.43
C LEU A 148 -0.50 13.13 -16.35
N ILE A 149 0.11 12.74 -17.47
CA ILE A 149 0.57 13.67 -18.52
C ILE A 149 -0.62 14.46 -19.10
N LEU A 150 -1.77 13.81 -19.27
CA LEU A 150 -2.99 14.47 -19.77
C LEU A 150 -3.47 15.61 -18.87
N PHE A 151 -3.23 15.52 -17.55
CA PHE A 151 -3.56 16.60 -16.60
C PHE A 151 -2.71 17.86 -16.80
N LEU A 152 -1.52 17.77 -17.41
CA LEU A 152 -0.69 18.94 -17.72
C LEU A 152 -1.17 19.69 -18.97
N ILE A 153 -2.00 19.08 -19.81
CA ILE A 153 -2.49 19.69 -21.05
C ILE A 153 -3.80 20.44 -20.73
N PRO A 154 -3.82 21.79 -20.84
CA PRO A 154 -5.04 22.57 -20.62
C PRO A 154 -6.15 22.12 -21.57
N VAL A 155 -7.42 22.20 -21.16
CA VAL A 155 -8.62 21.73 -21.90
C VAL A 155 -8.76 20.20 -21.96
N VAL A 156 -7.68 19.47 -22.25
CA VAL A 156 -7.69 17.99 -22.32
C VAL A 156 -7.76 17.36 -20.91
N ASN A 157 -7.23 18.05 -19.90
CA ASN A 157 -7.32 17.65 -18.50
C ASN A 157 -8.76 17.40 -17.98
N VAL A 158 -9.79 18.01 -18.60
CA VAL A 158 -11.20 17.79 -18.26
C VAL A 158 -11.65 16.36 -18.60
N ALA A 159 -11.07 15.74 -19.62
CA ALA A 159 -11.35 14.36 -20.00
C ALA A 159 -10.61 13.34 -19.14
N ALA A 160 -9.50 13.73 -18.49
CA ALA A 160 -8.64 12.82 -17.73
C ALA A 160 -9.39 12.04 -16.62
N PRO A 161 -10.26 12.64 -15.78
CA PRO A 161 -11.02 11.91 -14.77
C PRO A 161 -11.95 10.84 -15.35
N PHE A 162 -12.55 11.08 -16.52
CA PHE A 162 -13.47 10.13 -17.15
C PHE A 162 -12.72 8.94 -17.76
N LEU A 163 -11.53 9.18 -18.30
CA LEU A 163 -10.65 8.14 -18.85
C LEU A 163 -10.09 7.18 -17.78
N TRP A 164 -10.18 7.53 -16.50
CA TRP A 164 -9.86 6.61 -15.39
C TRP A 164 -10.94 5.55 -15.17
N PHE A 165 -12.19 5.85 -15.52
CA PHE A 165 -13.33 4.94 -15.33
C PHE A 165 -13.67 4.10 -16.58
N ALA A 166 -13.14 4.49 -17.75
CA ALA A 166 -13.21 3.73 -19.00
C ALA A 166 -12.06 2.72 -19.09
#